data_AF-A0A0F9JAN0-F1
#
_entry.id   AF-A0A0F9JAN0-F1
#
_cell.length_a   1.000
_cell.length_b   1.000
_cell.length_c   1.000
_cell.angle_alpha   90.00
_cell.angle_beta   90.00
_cell.angle_gamma   90.00
#
_symmetry.space_group_name_H-M   'P 1'
#
loop_
_entity.id
_entity.type
_entity.pdbx_description
1 polymer ?
#
loop_
_entity_poly.entity_id
_entity_poly.type
_entity_poly.pdbx_seq_one_letter_code
_entity_poly.pdbx_strand_id
1 'polypeptide(L)'
;MALQIEYDFATPSASGVIEDSWWQAQSFTPLTSFYLGSLELKIYNHYSSTGGIGVVDVLIVPIVGGVPDHTDVLGSTTLDGDTLPAHNDAPWAACPWFTITFATAVSLTSGVEYAIILKALNTADSAHEVHWSTYNGGTYSGGNLINTLNSGGVWNDYPNSDLLFRIYDELGTSTFSPTTDRTYNKKLVVAGTDSIFYEKGGVLTELAASTDNIDCTNLLQMAAAYQKVFIANETNLKIADFGNVELSTADVTATIPTKGMFLTGSSSGAQMVVDFVTASTNGAAAKIYGQRVSSATFTSSDTVTDADATVSIALDANEVAGPHWYTGRCTEQVLHTERYLFSRP
;
A
#
# COMPACT_ATOMS: atom_id res chain seq x y z
N MET A 1 -11.07 -12.94 0.68
CA MET A 1 -9.64 -12.64 0.46
C MET A 1 -9.60 -11.48 -0.51
N ALA A 2 -8.79 -10.45 -0.27
CA ALA A 2 -8.61 -9.37 -1.24
C ALA A 2 -7.46 -9.72 -2.19
N LEU A 3 -7.68 -9.48 -3.47
CA LEU A 3 -6.65 -9.63 -4.50
C LEU A 3 -5.61 -8.53 -4.30
N GLN A 4 -4.35 -8.93 -4.07
CA GLN A 4 -3.25 -8.01 -3.83
C GLN A 4 -2.39 -7.82 -5.09
N ILE A 5 -2.13 -8.91 -5.80
CA ILE A 5 -1.30 -8.92 -7.00
C ILE A 5 -1.99 -9.80 -8.04
N GLU A 6 -2.11 -9.30 -9.26
CA GLU A 6 -2.66 -10.05 -10.38
C GLU A 6 -1.73 -9.95 -11.58
N TYR A 7 -1.47 -11.10 -12.19
CA TYR A 7 -0.96 -11.18 -13.54
C TYR A 7 -1.82 -12.14 -14.38
N ASP A 8 -2.87 -11.58 -14.99
CA ASP A 8 -3.80 -12.30 -15.86
C ASP A 8 -3.75 -11.74 -17.28
N PHE A 9 -3.17 -12.50 -18.20
CA PHE A 9 -3.31 -12.25 -19.63
C PHE A 9 -4.47 -13.06 -20.19
N ALA A 10 -5.29 -12.40 -21.02
CA ALA A 10 -6.44 -13.01 -21.67
C ALA A 10 -6.09 -14.26 -22.49
N THR A 11 -4.84 -14.37 -22.96
CA THR A 11 -4.35 -15.54 -23.69
C THR A 11 -2.88 -15.84 -23.34
N PRO A 12 -2.58 -16.85 -22.50
CA PRO A 12 -1.22 -17.38 -22.37
C PRO A 12 -0.70 -17.85 -23.73
N SER A 13 0.61 -17.69 -23.94
CA SER A 13 1.27 -17.96 -25.23
C SER A 13 2.11 -19.24 -25.23
N ALA A 14 2.45 -19.76 -24.06
CA ALA A 14 3.25 -20.97 -23.88
C ALA A 14 3.02 -21.55 -22.46
N SER A 15 3.84 -22.51 -22.07
CA SER A 15 3.90 -23.04 -20.70
C SER A 15 5.34 -23.40 -20.30
N GLY A 16 5.63 -23.29 -19.00
CA GLY A 16 6.86 -23.80 -18.38
C GLY A 16 6.64 -25.21 -17.84
N VAL A 17 7.56 -26.12 -18.14
CA VAL A 17 7.54 -27.51 -17.67
C VAL A 17 8.10 -27.59 -16.25
N ILE A 18 7.43 -28.37 -15.39
CA ILE A 18 7.82 -28.67 -14.02
C ILE A 18 7.88 -30.20 -13.87
N GLU A 19 9.07 -30.69 -13.54
CA GLU A 19 9.39 -32.11 -13.30
C GLU A 19 10.47 -32.21 -12.20
N ASP A 20 10.95 -33.41 -11.87
CA ASP A 20 11.88 -33.64 -10.74
C ASP A 20 13.18 -32.81 -10.85
N SER A 21 13.77 -32.77 -12.06
CA SER A 21 14.96 -31.97 -12.36
C SER A 21 14.68 -30.52 -12.73
N TRP A 22 13.45 -30.21 -13.19
CA TRP A 22 13.11 -28.91 -13.74
C TRP A 22 12.09 -28.19 -12.86
N TRP A 23 12.54 -27.13 -12.16
CA TRP A 23 11.65 -26.31 -11.36
C TRP A 23 11.37 -24.98 -12.06
N GLN A 24 10.15 -24.48 -11.88
CA GLN A 24 9.73 -23.17 -12.36
C GLN A 24 9.48 -22.26 -11.17
N ALA A 25 9.78 -20.98 -11.36
CA ALA A 25 9.50 -19.96 -10.40
C ALA A 25 9.01 -18.68 -11.08
N GLN A 26 8.11 -17.96 -10.41
CA GLN A 26 7.74 -16.60 -10.78
C GLN A 26 8.25 -15.67 -9.68
N SER A 27 9.13 -14.72 -10.01
CA SER A 27 9.47 -13.66 -9.07
C SER A 27 8.38 -12.58 -9.05
N PHE A 28 8.25 -11.90 -7.91
CA PHE A 28 7.33 -10.79 -7.74
C PHE A 28 7.73 -9.87 -6.59
N THR A 29 7.36 -8.59 -6.70
CA THR A 29 7.65 -7.58 -5.67
C THR A 29 6.35 -6.94 -5.17
N PRO A 30 5.93 -7.18 -3.91
CA PRO A 30 4.78 -6.52 -3.31
C PRO A 30 4.93 -5.00 -3.27
N LEU A 31 3.89 -4.28 -3.71
CA LEU A 31 3.83 -2.82 -3.57
C LEU A 31 3.46 -2.40 -2.13
N THR A 32 2.75 -3.25 -1.41
CA THR A 32 2.36 -3.07 -0.01
C THR A 32 2.79 -4.30 0.79
N SER A 33 3.05 -4.14 2.09
CA SER A 33 3.30 -5.29 2.98
C SER A 33 1.97 -5.95 3.33
N PHE A 34 1.89 -7.28 3.22
CA PHE A 34 0.70 -8.05 3.56
C PHE A 34 1.06 -9.49 3.93
N TYR A 35 0.08 -10.26 4.40
CA TYR A 35 0.22 -11.69 4.67
C TYR A 35 -0.41 -12.49 3.54
N LEU A 36 0.39 -13.24 2.78
CA LEU A 36 -0.07 -14.12 1.71
C LEU A 36 -0.74 -15.35 2.33
N GLY A 37 -2.04 -15.49 2.14
CA GLY A 37 -2.82 -16.64 2.63
C GLY A 37 -3.07 -17.68 1.54
N SER A 38 -3.27 -17.23 0.31
CA SER A 38 -3.51 -18.11 -0.84
C SER A 38 -3.02 -17.49 -2.14
N LEU A 39 -2.81 -18.35 -3.13
CA LEU A 39 -2.50 -17.97 -4.50
C LEU A 39 -3.38 -18.75 -5.48
N GLU A 40 -3.60 -18.19 -6.65
CA GLU A 40 -4.18 -18.91 -7.79
C GLU A 40 -3.16 -18.98 -8.92
N LEU A 41 -2.99 -20.17 -9.50
CA LEU A 41 -2.10 -20.41 -10.64
C LEU A 41 -2.87 -21.02 -11.80
N LYS A 42 -2.50 -20.70 -13.05
CA LYS A 42 -2.96 -21.46 -14.22
C LYS A 42 -2.03 -22.63 -14.50
N ILE A 43 -2.19 -23.70 -13.71
CA ILE A 43 -1.42 -24.94 -13.79
C ILE A 43 -2.30 -26.12 -14.19
N TYR A 44 -1.70 -27.09 -14.88
CA TYR A 44 -2.38 -28.30 -15.35
C TYR A 44 -1.41 -29.48 -15.42
N ASN A 45 -1.96 -30.69 -15.46
CA ASN A 45 -1.16 -31.89 -15.73
C ASN A 45 -1.12 -32.22 -17.23
N HIS A 46 0.03 -32.72 -17.67
CA HIS A 46 0.29 -33.18 -19.01
C HIS A 46 0.77 -34.64 -18.95
N TYR A 47 0.00 -35.54 -19.55
CA TYR A 47 0.29 -36.97 -19.58
C TYR A 47 0.49 -37.45 -21.01
N SER A 48 1.61 -38.10 -21.29
CA SER A 48 1.81 -38.83 -22.55
C SER A 48 1.75 -40.36 -22.39
N SER A 49 1.64 -40.86 -21.16
CA SER A 49 1.57 -42.29 -20.85
C SER A 49 0.77 -42.60 -19.57
N THR A 50 0.71 -43.88 -19.19
CA THR A 50 0.09 -44.34 -17.93
C THR A 50 1.03 -44.12 -16.73
N GLY A 51 0.60 -43.31 -15.76
CA GLY A 51 1.30 -43.03 -14.51
C GLY A 51 0.71 -41.79 -13.84
N GLY A 52 1.35 -41.31 -12.76
CA GLY A 52 0.91 -40.13 -12.01
C GLY A 52 2.08 -39.18 -11.73
N ILE A 53 1.78 -37.89 -11.63
CA ILE A 53 2.73 -36.83 -11.29
C ILE A 53 3.12 -36.92 -9.81
N GLY A 54 2.19 -37.32 -8.94
CA GLY A 54 2.40 -37.36 -7.51
C GLY A 54 2.39 -35.97 -6.87
N VAL A 55 3.31 -35.72 -5.94
CA VAL A 55 3.31 -34.50 -5.11
C VAL A 55 4.04 -33.35 -5.80
N VAL A 56 3.43 -32.16 -5.77
CA VAL A 56 4.04 -30.91 -6.20
C VAL A 56 4.20 -30.00 -4.98
N ASP A 57 5.44 -29.62 -4.68
CA ASP A 57 5.74 -28.63 -3.66
C ASP A 57 5.53 -27.22 -4.24
N VAL A 58 4.92 -26.36 -3.43
CA VAL A 58 4.72 -24.93 -3.71
C VAL A 58 5.40 -24.15 -2.61
N LEU A 59 6.41 -23.36 -2.95
CA LEU A 59 7.25 -22.63 -1.99
C LEU A 59 7.14 -21.12 -2.22
N ILE A 60 7.20 -20.35 -1.14
CA ILE A 60 7.44 -18.90 -1.15
C ILE A 60 8.80 -18.65 -0.52
N VAL A 61 9.69 -18.01 -1.28
CA VAL A 61 11.09 -17.75 -0.87
C VAL A 61 11.49 -16.31 -1.23
N PRO A 62 12.49 -15.71 -0.58
CA PRO A 62 13.04 -14.43 -1.03
C PRO A 62 13.91 -14.61 -2.29
N ILE A 63 14.05 -13.54 -3.07
CA ILE A 63 15.09 -13.42 -4.10
C ILE A 63 16.33 -12.79 -3.47
N VAL A 64 17.48 -13.46 -3.56
CA VAL A 64 18.77 -12.96 -3.07
C VAL A 64 19.78 -13.01 -4.20
N GLY A 65 20.37 -11.86 -4.55
CA GLY A 65 21.32 -11.78 -5.66
C GLY A 65 20.70 -12.10 -7.02
N GLY A 66 19.40 -11.85 -7.19
CA GLY A 66 18.66 -12.10 -8.44
C GLY A 66 18.22 -13.55 -8.65
N VAL A 67 18.38 -14.43 -7.66
CA VAL A 67 17.92 -15.83 -7.73
C VAL A 67 17.11 -16.23 -6.50
N PRO A 68 16.18 -17.21 -6.62
CA PRO A 68 15.45 -17.74 -5.48
C PRO A 68 16.35 -18.40 -4.44
N ASP A 69 16.29 -17.91 -3.19
CA ASP A 69 16.96 -18.55 -2.05
C ASP A 69 16.05 -19.63 -1.46
N HIS A 70 16.06 -20.80 -2.08
CA HIS A 70 15.27 -21.96 -1.65
C HIS A 70 15.77 -22.60 -0.33
N THR A 71 16.81 -22.04 0.30
CA THR A 71 17.22 -22.44 1.66
C THR A 71 16.48 -21.65 2.74
N ASP A 72 15.93 -20.48 2.40
CA ASP A 72 15.11 -19.63 3.28
C ASP A 72 13.63 -19.69 2.88
N VAL A 73 12.99 -20.83 3.19
CA VAL A 73 11.56 -21.04 2.87
C VAL A 73 10.68 -20.30 3.87
N LEU A 74 10.01 -19.25 3.39
CA LEU A 74 9.09 -18.42 4.19
C LEU A 74 7.71 -19.09 4.35
N GLY A 75 7.30 -19.86 3.35
CA GLY A 75 6.07 -20.64 3.38
C GLY A 75 6.10 -21.79 2.38
N SER A 76 5.43 -22.88 2.72
CA SER A 76 5.31 -24.04 1.82
C SER A 76 3.95 -24.72 1.97
N THR A 77 3.53 -25.37 0.90
CA THR A 77 2.41 -26.32 0.89
C THR A 77 2.64 -27.34 -0.22
N THR A 78 1.79 -28.36 -0.27
CA THR A 78 1.84 -29.42 -1.29
C THR A 78 0.50 -29.55 -1.95
N LEU A 79 0.48 -29.87 -3.24
CA LEU A 79 -0.73 -30.32 -3.94
C LEU A 79 -0.50 -31.69 -4.59
N ASP A 80 -1.59 -32.38 -4.84
CA ASP A 80 -1.60 -33.62 -5.60
C ASP A 80 -1.68 -33.29 -7.10
N GLY A 81 -0.57 -33.46 -7.81
CA GLY A 81 -0.45 -33.19 -9.24
C GLY A 81 -1.42 -34.03 -10.08
N ASP A 82 -1.86 -35.19 -9.57
CA ASP A 82 -2.84 -36.04 -10.24
C ASP A 82 -4.28 -35.48 -10.17
N THR A 83 -4.51 -34.49 -9.29
CA THR A 83 -5.79 -33.78 -9.19
C THR A 83 -5.86 -32.52 -10.03
N LEU A 84 -4.75 -32.11 -10.66
CA LEU A 84 -4.73 -30.96 -11.54
C LEU A 84 -5.65 -31.18 -12.76
N PRO A 85 -6.19 -30.10 -13.34
CA PRO A 85 -6.93 -30.21 -14.59
C PRO A 85 -6.08 -30.87 -15.67
N ALA A 86 -6.66 -31.83 -16.40
CA ALA A 86 -6.04 -32.42 -17.57
C ALA A 86 -6.06 -31.48 -18.76
N HIS A 87 -4.90 -31.31 -19.38
CA HIS A 87 -4.76 -30.54 -20.62
C HIS A 87 -4.45 -31.48 -21.78
N ASN A 88 -5.46 -32.22 -22.20
CA ASN A 88 -5.43 -33.12 -23.35
C ASN A 88 -5.81 -32.39 -24.65
N ASP A 89 -4.92 -31.53 -25.14
CA ASP A 89 -5.04 -30.79 -26.43
C ASP A 89 -5.96 -29.54 -26.44
N ALA A 90 -6.37 -29.01 -25.28
CA ALA A 90 -7.06 -27.73 -25.21
C ALA A 90 -6.12 -26.56 -25.56
N PRO A 91 -6.62 -25.38 -25.98
CA PRO A 91 -5.78 -24.19 -26.08
C PRO A 91 -5.38 -23.70 -24.68
N TRP A 92 -4.14 -23.24 -24.51
CA TRP A 92 -3.59 -22.77 -23.22
C TRP A 92 -4.50 -21.78 -22.47
N ALA A 93 -5.27 -20.97 -23.21
CA ALA A 93 -6.22 -20.01 -22.67
C ALA A 93 -7.41 -20.63 -21.89
N ALA A 94 -7.66 -21.93 -22.08
CA ALA A 94 -8.74 -22.64 -21.40
C ALA A 94 -8.31 -23.27 -20.06
N CYS A 95 -7.03 -23.19 -19.69
CA CYS A 95 -6.58 -23.67 -18.38
C CYS A 95 -7.28 -22.90 -17.25
N PRO A 96 -7.99 -23.59 -16.34
CA PRO A 96 -8.64 -22.93 -15.22
C PRO A 96 -7.59 -22.46 -14.19
N TRP A 97 -8.00 -21.50 -13.36
CA TRP A 97 -7.25 -21.10 -12.17
C TRP A 97 -7.38 -22.18 -11.09
N PHE A 98 -6.24 -22.57 -10.50
CA PHE A 98 -6.16 -23.52 -9.40
C PHE A 98 -5.74 -22.79 -8.13
N THR A 99 -6.60 -22.83 -7.10
CA THR A 99 -6.35 -22.17 -5.82
C THR A 99 -5.50 -23.03 -4.91
N ILE A 100 -4.44 -22.44 -4.35
CA ILE A 100 -3.51 -23.06 -3.41
C ILE A 100 -3.54 -22.23 -2.13
N THR A 101 -3.80 -22.89 -1.01
CA THR A 101 -3.91 -22.24 0.31
C THR A 101 -2.77 -22.69 1.21
N PHE A 102 -2.17 -21.74 1.92
CA PHE A 102 -1.14 -22.01 2.91
C PHE A 102 -1.77 -22.25 4.28
N ALA A 103 -1.25 -23.21 5.05
CA ALA A 103 -1.74 -23.46 6.41
C ALA A 103 -1.37 -22.33 7.38
N THR A 104 -0.34 -21.56 7.08
CA THR A 104 0.11 -20.37 7.81
C THR A 104 0.44 -19.30 6.80
N ALA A 105 -0.12 -18.10 6.97
CA ALA A 105 0.14 -17.02 6.02
C ALA A 105 1.59 -16.54 6.06
N VAL A 106 2.09 -16.17 4.89
CA VAL A 106 3.48 -15.76 4.69
C VAL A 106 3.58 -14.24 4.75
N SER A 107 4.38 -13.71 5.66
CA SER A 107 4.59 -12.26 5.78
C SER A 107 5.46 -11.75 4.62
N LEU A 108 4.88 -10.88 3.79
CA LEU A 108 5.57 -10.25 2.66
C LEU A 108 5.76 -8.76 2.93
N THR A 109 6.95 -8.25 2.62
CA THR A 109 7.33 -6.86 2.83
C THR A 109 7.28 -6.08 1.53
N SER A 110 6.70 -4.88 1.56
CA SER A 110 6.71 -3.94 0.44
C SER A 110 8.15 -3.70 -0.05
N GLY A 111 8.36 -3.77 -1.37
CA GLY A 111 9.64 -3.51 -2.02
C GLY A 111 10.68 -4.63 -1.89
N VAL A 112 10.36 -5.77 -1.27
CA VAL A 112 11.21 -6.97 -1.24
C VAL A 112 10.76 -7.92 -2.34
N GLU A 113 11.69 -8.43 -3.14
CA GLU A 113 11.38 -9.40 -4.19
C GLU A 113 11.33 -10.83 -3.64
N TYR A 114 10.29 -11.57 -3.99
CA TYR A 114 10.04 -12.94 -3.61
C TYR A 114 9.86 -13.82 -4.85
N ALA A 115 9.86 -15.15 -4.68
CA ALA A 115 9.51 -16.10 -5.72
C ALA A 115 8.49 -17.13 -5.25
N ILE A 116 7.56 -17.47 -6.15
CA ILE A 116 6.70 -18.66 -6.05
C ILE A 116 7.42 -19.78 -6.80
N ILE A 117 7.88 -20.83 -6.12
CA ILE A 117 8.53 -21.99 -6.75
C ILE A 117 7.57 -23.17 -6.81
N LEU A 118 7.44 -23.79 -7.98
CA LEU A 118 6.81 -25.10 -8.16
C LEU A 118 7.87 -26.14 -8.52
N LYS A 119 7.87 -27.26 -7.79
CA LYS A 119 8.68 -28.45 -8.10
C LYS A 119 7.86 -29.72 -7.91
N ALA A 120 7.86 -30.59 -8.91
CA ALA A 120 7.25 -31.91 -8.80
C ALA A 120 8.29 -32.89 -8.25
N LEU A 121 7.89 -33.82 -7.38
CA LEU A 121 8.83 -34.72 -6.69
C LEU A 121 8.78 -36.15 -7.25
N ASN A 122 9.95 -36.77 -7.44
CA ASN A 122 10.23 -38.22 -7.54
C ASN A 122 9.47 -39.10 -8.55
N THR A 123 8.38 -38.61 -9.16
CA THR A 123 7.54 -39.35 -10.13
C THR A 123 7.25 -38.55 -11.39
N ALA A 124 7.49 -37.24 -11.38
CA ALA A 124 7.38 -36.41 -12.56
C ALA A 124 8.60 -36.57 -13.47
N ASP A 125 8.35 -37.02 -14.68
CA ASP A 125 9.31 -37.18 -15.77
C ASP A 125 8.72 -36.57 -17.04
N SER A 126 9.43 -36.68 -18.17
CA SER A 126 8.97 -36.17 -19.47
C SER A 126 7.63 -36.73 -19.97
N ALA A 127 7.07 -37.75 -19.29
CA ALA A 127 5.76 -38.31 -19.60
C ALA A 127 4.67 -37.91 -18.58
N HIS A 128 5.06 -37.32 -17.45
CA HIS A 128 4.21 -36.93 -16.33
C HIS A 128 4.65 -35.54 -15.82
N GLU A 129 4.22 -34.49 -16.51
CA GLU A 129 4.70 -33.13 -16.29
C GLU A 129 3.58 -32.26 -15.69
N VAL A 130 3.95 -31.36 -14.78
CA VAL A 130 3.11 -30.21 -14.48
C VAL A 130 3.53 -29.08 -15.39
N HIS A 131 2.56 -28.36 -15.92
CA HIS A 131 2.84 -27.15 -16.66
C HIS A 131 2.22 -25.95 -15.98
N TRP A 132 2.94 -24.84 -16.04
CA TRP A 132 2.45 -23.55 -15.61
C TRP A 132 2.37 -22.61 -16.82
N SER A 133 1.16 -22.10 -17.07
CA SER A 133 0.89 -21.21 -18.21
C SER A 133 1.81 -19.98 -18.19
N THR A 134 2.41 -19.67 -19.34
CA THR A 134 3.31 -18.52 -19.51
C THR A 134 2.81 -17.52 -20.55
N TYR A 135 3.23 -16.28 -20.39
CA TYR A 135 3.08 -15.20 -21.35
C TYR A 135 4.46 -14.66 -21.77
N ASN A 136 4.78 -14.76 -23.06
CA ASN A 136 6.06 -14.38 -23.65
C ASN A 136 6.02 -12.95 -24.22
N GLY A 137 5.62 -12.01 -23.38
CA GLY A 137 5.62 -10.58 -23.70
C GLY A 137 6.20 -9.70 -22.61
N GLY A 138 6.60 -10.27 -21.46
CA GLY A 138 7.32 -9.61 -20.37
C GLY A 138 6.66 -8.33 -19.89
N THR A 139 5.57 -8.43 -19.14
CA THR A 139 4.82 -7.23 -18.73
C THR A 139 4.51 -7.14 -17.25
N TYR A 140 4.85 -8.15 -16.44
CA TYR A 140 4.69 -8.02 -15.01
C TYR A 140 5.80 -7.12 -14.46
N SER A 141 5.46 -5.85 -14.18
CA SER A 141 6.42 -4.93 -13.58
C SER A 141 6.69 -5.35 -12.14
N GLY A 142 7.82 -6.03 -11.90
CA GLY A 142 8.23 -6.42 -10.55
C GLY A 142 8.63 -7.89 -10.40
N GLY A 143 8.71 -8.64 -11.50
CA GLY A 143 9.34 -9.95 -11.50
C GLY A 143 9.23 -10.67 -12.84
N ASN A 144 9.87 -11.83 -12.93
CA ASN A 144 10.06 -12.60 -14.15
C ASN A 144 9.83 -14.11 -13.92
N LEU A 145 9.69 -14.87 -15.01
CA LEU A 145 9.90 -16.31 -15.00
C LEU A 145 11.37 -16.62 -14.73
N ILE A 146 11.62 -17.48 -13.75
CA ILE A 146 12.94 -18.03 -13.42
C ILE A 146 12.81 -19.55 -13.42
N ASN A 147 13.79 -20.28 -13.96
CA ASN A 147 13.78 -21.74 -13.89
C ASN A 147 15.12 -22.32 -13.46
N THR A 148 15.14 -23.61 -13.14
CA THR A 148 16.36 -24.37 -12.88
C THR A 148 16.22 -25.76 -13.47
N LEU A 149 17.28 -26.25 -14.14
CA LEU A 149 17.33 -27.58 -14.79
C LEU A 149 18.04 -28.63 -13.92
N ASN A 150 18.46 -28.24 -12.72
CA ASN A 150 19.26 -29.06 -11.84
C ASN A 150 18.80 -28.90 -10.39
N SER A 151 17.48 -28.90 -10.19
CA SER A 151 16.86 -28.94 -8.87
C SER A 151 17.35 -27.83 -7.92
N GLY A 152 17.42 -26.59 -8.42
CA GLY A 152 17.81 -25.41 -7.64
C GLY A 152 19.29 -25.05 -7.69
N GLY A 153 20.12 -25.81 -8.44
CA GLY A 153 21.57 -25.56 -8.50
C GLY A 153 21.95 -24.29 -9.27
N VAL A 154 21.39 -24.10 -10.46
CA VAL A 154 21.58 -22.90 -11.30
C VAL A 154 20.22 -22.41 -11.76
N TRP A 155 19.96 -21.12 -11.57
CA TRP A 155 18.73 -20.46 -11.98
C TRP A 155 18.97 -19.63 -13.24
N ASN A 156 18.07 -19.75 -14.21
CA ASN A 156 18.02 -18.92 -15.41
C ASN A 156 16.84 -17.95 -15.29
N ASP A 157 17.12 -16.66 -15.45
CA ASP A 157 16.12 -15.60 -15.47
C ASP A 157 15.68 -15.30 -16.92
N TYR A 158 14.37 -15.16 -17.13
CA TYR A 158 13.75 -14.89 -18.42
C TYR A 158 12.95 -13.59 -18.35
N PRO A 159 13.60 -12.42 -18.51
CA PRO A 159 12.98 -11.11 -18.25
C PRO A 159 11.84 -10.72 -19.21
N ASN A 160 11.60 -11.53 -20.25
CA ASN A 160 10.53 -11.30 -21.22
C ASN A 160 9.40 -12.35 -21.11
N SER A 161 9.38 -13.10 -20.02
CA SER A 161 8.46 -14.20 -19.81
C SER A 161 7.93 -14.16 -18.39
N ASP A 162 6.64 -14.36 -18.25
CA ASP A 162 5.95 -14.35 -16.97
C ASP A 162 5.03 -15.56 -16.88
N LEU A 163 4.94 -16.15 -15.71
CA LEU A 163 3.97 -17.19 -15.37
C LEU A 163 2.69 -16.53 -14.85
N LEU A 164 1.53 -17.12 -15.13
CA LEU A 164 0.25 -16.52 -14.72
C LEU A 164 -0.07 -16.88 -13.27
N PHE A 165 -0.26 -15.85 -12.44
CA PHE A 165 -0.53 -16.01 -11.01
C PHE A 165 -1.44 -14.89 -10.46
N ARG A 166 -2.09 -15.17 -9.34
CA ARG A 166 -2.75 -14.18 -8.50
C ARG A 166 -2.41 -14.45 -7.05
N ILE A 167 -2.21 -13.38 -6.28
CA ILE A 167 -1.91 -13.46 -4.86
C ILE A 167 -3.03 -12.80 -4.08
N TYR A 168 -3.48 -13.51 -3.05
CA TYR A 168 -4.52 -13.08 -2.16
C TYR A 168 -3.99 -12.99 -0.74
N ASP A 169 -4.43 -11.95 -0.04
CA ASP A 169 -4.21 -11.89 1.39
C ASP A 169 -5.06 -12.94 2.14
N GLU A 170 -4.62 -13.30 3.34
CA GLU A 170 -5.44 -14.09 4.24
C GLU A 170 -6.57 -13.21 4.83
N LEU A 171 -7.82 -13.38 4.36
CA LEU A 171 -9.02 -12.89 5.09
C LEU A 171 -9.45 -13.91 6.16
N GLY A 172 -8.52 -14.35 6.99
CA GLY A 172 -8.72 -15.44 7.95
C GLY A 172 -8.68 -14.94 9.38
N THR A 173 -9.64 -14.15 9.84
CA THR A 173 -9.76 -13.73 11.27
C THR A 173 -8.47 -13.21 11.92
N SER A 174 -7.47 -12.83 11.14
CA SER A 174 -6.54 -11.81 11.53
C SER A 174 -7.44 -10.60 11.67
N THR A 175 -7.94 -10.40 12.88
CA THR A 175 -8.04 -9.04 13.36
C THR A 175 -6.64 -8.50 13.08
N PHE A 176 -6.50 -7.75 11.99
CA PHE A 176 -5.92 -6.43 12.11
C PHE A 176 -6.63 -5.80 13.33
N SER A 177 -6.24 -6.22 14.55
CA SER A 177 -5.91 -5.25 15.55
C SER A 177 -4.79 -4.53 14.85
N PRO A 178 -5.02 -3.33 14.29
CA PRO A 178 -3.89 -2.45 14.05
C PRO A 178 -2.98 -2.59 15.27
N THR A 179 -1.66 -2.69 15.07
CA THR A 179 -0.69 -3.04 16.11
C THR A 179 -0.83 -2.19 17.39
N THR A 180 -1.55 -1.07 17.26
CA THR A 180 -2.36 -0.48 18.32
C THR A 180 -3.79 -0.19 17.82
N ASP A 181 -4.83 -0.54 18.58
CA ASP A 181 -6.16 0.02 18.37
C ASP A 181 -6.04 1.54 18.22
N ARG A 182 -6.56 2.09 17.11
CA ARG A 182 -6.63 3.54 16.95
C ARG A 182 -7.54 4.06 18.07
N THR A 183 -6.92 4.61 19.09
CA THR A 183 -7.65 5.22 20.19
C THR A 183 -8.16 6.57 19.70
N TYR A 184 -9.46 6.65 19.43
CA TYR A 184 -10.10 7.89 19.05
C TYR A 184 -10.38 8.71 20.32
N ASN A 185 -9.71 9.84 20.44
CA ASN A 185 -10.05 10.82 21.47
C ASN A 185 -11.26 11.64 20.99
N LYS A 186 -12.38 11.49 21.69
CA LYS A 186 -13.51 12.40 21.53
C LYS A 186 -13.16 13.73 22.20
N LYS A 187 -13.52 14.84 21.56
CA LYS A 187 -13.38 16.18 22.13
C LYS A 187 -14.71 16.90 21.98
N LEU A 188 -15.25 17.38 23.09
CA LEU A 188 -16.32 18.38 23.02
C LEU A 188 -15.74 19.68 22.47
N VAL A 189 -16.41 20.27 21.48
CA VAL A 189 -16.08 21.59 20.90
C VAL A 189 -17.35 22.44 20.94
N VAL A 190 -17.25 23.65 21.47
CA VAL A 190 -18.39 24.55 21.72
C VAL A 190 -18.04 25.95 21.24
N ALA A 191 -19.01 26.64 20.66
CA ALA A 191 -18.93 28.08 20.41
C ALA A 191 -19.68 28.86 21.51
N GLY A 192 -19.09 29.94 21.99
CA GLY A 192 -19.71 30.84 22.96
C GLY A 192 -18.84 32.07 23.19
N THR A 193 -19.45 33.20 23.59
CA THR A 193 -18.73 34.46 23.85
C THR A 193 -17.76 34.80 22.70
N ASP A 194 -18.26 34.69 21.46
CA ASP A 194 -17.52 35.01 20.24
C ASP A 194 -16.19 34.24 20.07
N SER A 195 -16.12 33.05 20.69
CA SER A 195 -14.91 32.21 20.77
C SER A 195 -15.24 30.72 20.66
N ILE A 196 -14.23 29.90 20.34
CA ILE A 196 -14.30 28.43 20.35
C ILE A 196 -13.61 27.88 21.58
N PHE A 197 -14.29 26.95 22.25
CA PHE A 197 -13.77 26.17 23.38
C PHE A 197 -13.69 24.70 22.99
N TYR A 198 -12.69 24.00 23.51
CA TYR A 198 -12.53 22.56 23.30
C TYR A 198 -12.13 21.84 24.58
N GLU A 199 -12.50 20.57 24.69
CA GLU A 199 -12.15 19.74 25.83
C GLU A 199 -10.66 19.35 25.82
N LYS A 200 -9.99 19.68 26.92
CA LYS A 200 -8.60 19.29 27.21
C LYS A 200 -8.48 18.89 28.68
N GLY A 201 -8.21 17.61 28.94
CA GLY A 201 -8.10 17.11 30.32
C GLY A 201 -9.39 17.23 31.14
N GLY A 202 -10.56 17.08 30.50
CA GLY A 202 -11.86 17.16 31.16
C GLY A 202 -12.36 18.57 31.47
N VAL A 203 -11.65 19.62 31.03
CA VAL A 203 -12.09 21.02 31.13
C VAL A 203 -12.21 21.66 29.75
N LEU A 204 -13.13 22.62 29.62
CA LEU A 204 -13.23 23.46 28.43
C LEU A 204 -12.09 24.49 28.44
N THR A 205 -11.26 24.45 27.39
CA THR A 205 -10.15 25.37 27.16
C THR A 205 -10.47 26.23 25.94
N GLU A 206 -10.28 27.53 26.05
CA GLU A 206 -10.44 28.43 24.91
C GLU A 206 -9.36 28.17 23.85
N LEU A 207 -9.76 28.11 22.58
CA LEU A 207 -8.85 28.22 21.46
C LEU A 207 -8.53 29.70 21.26
N ALA A 208 -7.48 30.20 21.92
CA ALA A 208 -7.17 31.64 21.97
C ALA A 208 -7.10 32.35 20.60
N ALA A 209 -6.74 31.63 19.53
CA ALA A 209 -6.73 32.21 18.18
C ALA A 209 -8.15 32.48 17.61
N SER A 210 -9.19 31.96 18.25
CA SER A 210 -10.60 32.11 17.85
C SER A 210 -11.33 33.26 18.53
N THR A 211 -10.72 33.93 19.52
CA THR A 211 -11.33 35.08 20.21
C THR A 211 -11.73 36.15 19.20
N ASP A 212 -12.98 36.62 19.29
CA ASP A 212 -13.60 37.63 18.43
C ASP A 212 -13.55 37.30 16.91
N ASN A 213 -13.36 36.03 16.55
CA ASN A 213 -13.32 35.59 15.14
C ASN A 213 -14.64 34.97 14.65
N ILE A 214 -15.60 34.81 15.54
CA ILE A 214 -16.98 34.41 15.28
C ILE A 214 -17.90 35.34 16.05
N ASP A 215 -19.12 35.52 15.60
CA ASP A 215 -20.17 36.30 16.24
C ASP A 215 -21.33 35.36 16.58
N CYS A 216 -21.46 35.06 17.86
CA CYS A 216 -22.48 34.15 18.38
C CYS A 216 -23.90 34.77 18.36
N THR A 217 -24.05 36.04 17.99
CA THR A 217 -25.35 36.67 17.72
C THR A 217 -25.86 36.39 16.31
N ASN A 218 -24.96 36.04 15.38
CA ASN A 218 -25.31 35.66 14.02
C ASN A 218 -25.66 34.17 13.89
N LEU A 219 -26.22 33.78 12.73
CA LEU A 219 -26.46 32.37 12.44
C LEU A 219 -25.12 31.61 12.42
N LEU A 220 -24.99 30.61 13.29
CA LEU A 220 -23.79 29.81 13.44
C LEU A 220 -24.11 28.34 13.19
N GLN A 221 -23.35 27.72 12.28
CA GLN A 221 -23.41 26.30 11.97
C GLN A 221 -22.02 25.68 12.17
N MET A 222 -21.98 24.52 12.82
CA MET A 222 -20.76 23.76 13.08
C MET A 222 -20.93 22.32 12.61
N ALA A 223 -19.92 21.79 11.94
CA ALA A 223 -19.86 20.38 11.56
C ALA A 223 -18.46 19.82 11.84
N ALA A 224 -18.40 18.64 12.45
CA ALA A 224 -17.14 17.93 12.67
C ALA A 224 -16.87 16.95 11.53
N ALA A 225 -15.68 17.00 10.94
CA ALA A 225 -15.20 16.02 9.97
C ALA A 225 -13.67 16.02 9.96
N TYR A 226 -13.05 14.87 9.64
CA TYR A 226 -11.59 14.75 9.46
C TYR A 226 -10.75 15.31 10.63
N GLN A 227 -11.20 15.11 11.88
CA GLN A 227 -10.57 15.66 13.09
C GLN A 227 -10.53 17.20 13.17
N LYS A 228 -11.45 17.84 12.46
CA LYS A 228 -11.63 19.30 12.39
C LYS A 228 -13.06 19.67 12.72
N VAL A 229 -13.27 20.92 13.10
CA VAL A 229 -14.59 21.55 13.17
C VAL A 229 -14.66 22.69 12.17
N PHE A 230 -15.58 22.55 11.21
CA PHE A 230 -15.89 23.54 10.20
C PHE A 230 -17.00 24.44 10.73
N ILE A 231 -16.77 25.75 10.67
CA ILE A 231 -17.64 26.77 11.25
C ILE A 231 -18.07 27.72 10.13
N ALA A 232 -19.38 27.80 9.92
CA ALA A 232 -20.01 28.81 9.06
C ALA A 232 -20.78 29.80 9.94
N ASN A 233 -20.31 31.04 9.98
CA ASN A 233 -20.89 32.12 10.75
C ASN A 233 -20.92 33.40 9.90
N GLU A 234 -21.88 33.43 8.97
CA GLU A 234 -21.96 34.43 7.90
C GLU A 234 -20.66 34.55 7.08
N THR A 235 -19.99 35.71 7.11
CA THR A 235 -18.72 35.94 6.42
C THR A 235 -17.53 35.31 7.15
N ASN A 236 -17.71 34.91 8.41
CA ASN A 236 -16.70 34.22 9.21
C ASN A 236 -16.74 32.72 8.90
N LEU A 237 -15.94 32.31 7.92
CA LEU A 237 -15.71 30.91 7.59
C LEU A 237 -14.41 30.45 8.25
N LYS A 238 -14.52 29.58 9.24
CA LYS A 238 -13.41 29.21 10.12
C LYS A 238 -13.29 27.70 10.26
N ILE A 239 -12.07 27.25 10.56
CA ILE A 239 -11.78 25.85 10.82
C ILE A 239 -10.93 25.78 12.08
N ALA A 240 -11.40 25.01 13.06
CA ALA A 240 -10.61 24.56 14.21
C ALA A 240 -10.07 23.17 13.89
N ASP A 241 -8.75 23.04 13.85
CA ASP A 241 -8.06 21.82 13.43
C ASP A 241 -7.30 21.21 14.60
N PHE A 242 -7.62 19.95 14.90
CA PHE A 242 -7.03 19.22 16.02
C PHE A 242 -6.09 18.09 15.56
N GLY A 243 -6.06 17.80 14.27
CA GLY A 243 -5.34 16.64 13.72
C GLY A 243 -4.02 17.00 13.06
N ASN A 244 -3.93 18.20 12.47
CA ASN A 244 -2.71 18.63 11.80
C ASN A 244 -1.70 19.21 12.77
N VAL A 245 -0.43 19.15 12.35
CA VAL A 245 0.69 19.89 12.91
C VAL A 245 1.03 21.05 11.97
N GLU A 246 1.68 22.09 12.47
CA GLU A 246 2.10 23.25 11.68
C GLU A 246 3.63 23.31 11.57
N LEU A 247 4.13 23.42 10.34
CA LEU A 247 5.51 23.77 10.03
C LEU A 247 5.56 25.21 9.56
N SER A 248 6.49 25.99 10.12
CA SER A 248 6.79 27.34 9.67
C SER A 248 8.06 27.35 8.82
N THR A 249 8.04 28.14 7.76
CA THR A 249 9.13 28.23 6.79
C THR A 249 9.37 29.69 6.45
N ALA A 250 10.63 30.11 6.38
CA ALA A 250 10.97 31.45 5.92
C ALA A 250 10.70 31.65 4.42
N ASP A 251 10.81 30.57 3.64
CA ASP A 251 10.64 30.57 2.19
C ASP A 251 10.20 29.18 1.70
N VAL A 252 9.01 29.06 1.12
CA VAL A 252 8.68 27.93 0.23
C VAL A 252 9.34 28.18 -1.12
N THR A 253 10.37 27.38 -1.42
CA THR A 253 11.21 27.48 -2.63
C THR A 253 10.41 27.24 -3.92
N ALA A 254 11.06 26.92 -5.06
CA ALA A 254 10.43 26.92 -6.38
C ALA A 254 9.17 26.04 -6.55
N THR A 255 8.89 25.13 -5.61
CA THR A 255 7.72 24.25 -5.63
C THR A 255 7.00 24.30 -4.28
N ILE A 256 5.78 24.86 -4.29
CA ILE A 256 4.89 24.88 -3.12
C ILE A 256 4.34 23.47 -2.89
N PRO A 257 4.42 22.91 -1.67
CA PRO A 257 3.81 21.63 -1.36
C PRO A 257 2.30 21.69 -1.61
N THR A 258 1.74 20.63 -2.18
CA THR A 258 0.30 20.50 -2.44
C THR A 258 -0.34 19.48 -1.51
N LYS A 259 -1.66 19.57 -1.33
CA LYS A 259 -2.44 18.62 -0.53
C LYS A 259 -2.18 17.18 -1.00
N GLY A 260 -1.93 16.29 -0.05
CA GLY A 260 -1.63 14.88 -0.28
C GLY A 260 -0.14 14.58 -0.46
N MET A 261 0.71 15.60 -0.66
CA MET A 261 2.16 15.37 -0.73
C MET A 261 2.70 14.80 0.58
N PHE A 262 3.59 13.82 0.45
CA PHE A 262 4.31 13.23 1.57
C PHE A 262 5.62 13.98 1.77
N LEU A 263 5.86 14.47 2.98
CA LEU A 263 7.04 15.26 3.33
C LEU A 263 7.84 14.57 4.42
N THR A 264 9.18 14.58 4.30
CA THR A 264 10.12 13.98 5.25
C THR A 264 11.16 14.99 5.71
N GLY A 265 11.39 15.08 7.02
CA GLY A 265 12.44 15.92 7.63
C GLY A 265 13.80 15.24 7.56
N SER A 266 14.80 15.93 7.00
CA SER A 266 16.12 15.37 6.73
C SER A 266 16.89 14.89 7.96
N SER A 267 16.76 15.57 9.10
CA SER A 267 17.52 15.29 10.31
C SER A 267 16.72 14.51 11.36
N SER A 268 15.43 14.80 11.49
CA SER A 268 14.54 14.16 12.45
C SER A 268 13.97 12.81 11.97
N GLY A 269 13.89 12.59 10.65
CA GLY A 269 13.10 11.50 10.07
C GLY A 269 11.59 11.67 10.31
N ALA A 270 11.14 12.86 10.73
CA ALA A 270 9.73 13.18 10.87
C ALA A 270 9.04 13.12 9.49
N GLN A 271 7.78 12.66 9.46
CA GLN A 271 7.04 12.48 8.22
C GLN A 271 5.61 13.00 8.37
N MET A 272 5.10 13.68 7.34
CA MET A 272 3.71 14.15 7.30
C MET A 272 3.09 14.07 5.91
N VAL A 273 1.76 14.02 5.86
CA VAL A 273 0.97 14.22 4.64
C VAL A 273 0.38 15.63 4.68
N VAL A 274 0.70 16.45 3.68
CA VAL A 274 0.26 17.84 3.57
C VAL A 274 -1.26 17.91 3.40
N ASP A 275 -1.90 18.80 4.14
CA ASP A 275 -3.34 19.10 4.00
C ASP A 275 -3.55 20.51 3.43
N PHE A 276 -2.86 21.50 3.98
CA PHE A 276 -3.03 22.91 3.62
C PHE A 276 -1.72 23.69 3.70
N VAL A 277 -1.51 24.65 2.79
CA VAL A 277 -0.35 25.55 2.77
C VAL A 277 -0.83 26.99 2.59
N THR A 278 -0.30 27.93 3.39
CA THR A 278 -0.75 29.34 3.34
C THR A 278 -0.11 30.15 2.22
N ALA A 279 1.05 29.74 1.71
CA ALA A 279 1.73 30.44 0.64
C ALA A 279 1.01 30.25 -0.70
N SER A 280 0.87 31.35 -1.43
CA SER A 280 0.30 31.37 -2.79
C SER A 280 1.33 31.63 -3.87
N THR A 281 2.59 31.86 -3.50
CA THR A 281 3.70 32.21 -4.40
C THR A 281 5.01 31.64 -3.87
N ASN A 282 5.89 31.22 -4.78
CA ASN A 282 7.26 30.82 -4.48
C ASN A 282 8.03 32.01 -3.86
N GLY A 283 8.99 31.75 -2.96
CA GLY A 283 9.80 32.81 -2.36
C GLY A 283 9.19 33.43 -1.09
N ALA A 284 8.05 32.91 -0.61
CA ALA A 284 7.30 33.52 0.49
C ALA A 284 7.34 32.65 1.75
N ALA A 285 7.28 33.29 2.92
CA ALA A 285 7.07 32.58 4.17
C ALA A 285 5.74 31.82 4.11
N ALA A 286 5.73 30.60 4.62
CA ALA A 286 4.55 29.74 4.60
C ALA A 286 4.35 29.05 5.94
N LYS A 287 3.08 28.72 6.19
CA LYS A 287 2.68 27.70 7.14
C LYS A 287 2.20 26.50 6.36
N ILE A 288 2.77 25.35 6.64
CA ILE A 288 2.40 24.06 6.06
C ILE A 288 1.71 23.26 7.16
N TYR A 289 0.46 22.91 6.93
CA TYR A 289 -0.34 22.10 7.83
C TYR A 289 -0.52 20.71 7.23
N GLY A 290 -0.42 19.68 8.07
CA GLY A 290 -0.76 18.33 7.66
C GLY A 290 -0.65 17.32 8.77
N GLN A 291 -1.04 16.10 8.48
CA GLN A 291 -1.07 15.03 9.46
C GLN A 291 0.30 14.40 9.56
N ARG A 292 0.92 14.47 10.74
CA ARG A 292 2.14 13.72 11.02
C ARG A 292 1.83 12.22 11.05
N VAL A 293 2.61 11.44 10.31
CA VAL A 293 2.44 9.98 10.17
C VAL A 293 3.57 9.18 10.79
N SER A 294 4.62 9.84 11.29
CA SER A 294 5.65 9.22 12.11
C SER A 294 5.61 9.69 13.58
N SER A 295 6.33 9.00 14.45
CA SER A 295 6.47 9.37 15.86
C SER A 295 7.51 10.48 16.11
N ALA A 296 8.41 10.73 15.15
CA ALA A 296 9.43 11.76 15.24
C ALA A 296 8.84 13.14 14.92
N THR A 297 9.22 14.17 15.66
CA THR A 297 8.76 15.56 15.49
C THR A 297 9.70 16.33 14.56
N PHE A 298 9.16 17.18 13.68
CA PHE A 298 10.02 18.07 12.90
C PHE A 298 10.72 19.10 13.80
N THR A 299 11.95 19.43 13.44
CA THR A 299 12.83 20.37 14.17
C THR A 299 13.26 21.51 13.26
N SER A 300 13.66 22.63 13.84
CA SER A 300 14.13 23.81 13.08
C SER A 300 15.41 23.55 12.27
N SER A 301 16.09 22.40 12.46
CA SER A 301 17.24 22.00 11.63
C SER A 301 16.85 21.17 10.42
N ASP A 302 15.58 20.78 10.28
CA ASP A 302 15.12 19.98 9.16
C ASP A 302 15.06 20.81 7.87
N THR A 303 15.57 20.20 6.81
CA THR A 303 15.11 20.47 5.45
C THR A 303 14.05 19.42 5.14
N VAL A 304 12.87 19.87 4.76
CA VAL A 304 11.74 19.00 4.46
C VAL A 304 11.66 18.78 2.95
N THR A 305 11.64 17.52 2.54
CA THR A 305 11.58 17.11 1.12
C THR A 305 10.45 16.13 0.86
N ASP A 306 9.94 16.11 -0.37
CA ASP A 306 9.09 15.02 -0.85
C ASP A 306 9.94 13.81 -1.31
N ALA A 307 9.26 12.74 -1.74
CA ALA A 307 9.93 11.52 -2.20
C ALA A 307 10.80 11.73 -3.44
N ASP A 308 10.39 12.64 -4.33
CA ASP A 308 11.09 12.95 -5.58
C ASP A 308 12.09 14.13 -5.43
N ALA A 309 12.25 14.68 -4.23
CA ALA A 309 13.05 15.87 -3.93
C ALA A 309 12.74 17.09 -4.81
N THR A 310 11.50 17.18 -5.31
CA THR A 310 10.98 18.35 -6.03
C THR A 310 10.66 19.51 -5.07
N VAL A 311 10.32 19.17 -3.83
CA VAL A 311 10.15 20.09 -2.71
C VAL A 311 11.41 20.02 -1.85
N SER A 312 11.97 21.17 -1.48
CA SER A 312 13.06 21.26 -0.51
C SER A 312 12.97 22.58 0.25
N ILE A 313 12.53 22.51 1.51
CA ILE A 313 12.20 23.70 2.31
C ILE A 313 12.87 23.59 3.68
N ALA A 314 13.65 24.61 4.05
CA ALA A 314 14.21 24.70 5.41
C ALA A 314 13.15 25.21 6.39
N LEU A 315 13.04 24.56 7.56
CA LEU A 315 12.17 25.01 8.62
C LEU A 315 12.81 26.15 9.41
N ASP A 316 12.01 27.14 9.82
CA ASP A 316 12.47 28.26 10.65
C ASP A 316 12.24 28.04 12.15
N ALA A 317 11.42 27.04 12.50
CA ALA A 317 11.03 26.69 13.85
C ALA A 317 10.76 25.19 13.97
N ASN A 318 10.73 24.71 15.22
CA ASN A 318 10.22 23.37 15.50
C ASN A 318 8.74 23.28 15.14
N GLU A 319 8.28 22.07 14.85
CA GLU A 319 6.87 21.78 14.64
C GLU A 319 6.01 22.33 15.80
N VAL A 320 4.86 22.92 15.46
CA VAL A 320 3.85 23.33 16.44
C VAL A 320 2.70 22.34 16.40
N ALA A 321 2.42 21.70 17.54
CA ALA A 321 1.27 20.84 17.70
C ALA A 321 -0.03 21.66 17.79
N GLY A 322 -1.13 21.09 17.30
CA GLY A 322 -2.45 21.72 17.38
C GLY A 322 -3.01 21.89 18.80
N PRO A 323 -4.18 22.52 18.93
CA PRO A 323 -5.07 22.91 17.82
C PRO A 323 -4.63 24.16 17.05
N HIS A 324 -5.00 24.21 15.76
CA HIS A 324 -4.80 25.35 14.88
C HIS A 324 -6.14 26.01 14.51
N TRP A 325 -6.07 27.31 14.17
CA TRP A 325 -7.21 28.11 13.76
C TRP A 325 -6.89 28.81 12.44
N TYR A 326 -7.71 28.57 11.42
CA TYR A 326 -7.52 29.22 10.13
C TYR A 326 -8.84 29.64 9.48
N THR A 327 -8.74 30.68 8.65
CA THR A 327 -9.85 31.15 7.83
C THR A 327 -10.00 30.21 6.64
N GLY A 328 -11.13 29.51 6.58
CA GLY A 328 -11.48 28.69 5.44
C GLY A 328 -11.99 29.59 4.32
N ARG A 329 -11.43 29.46 3.11
CA ARG A 329 -12.16 29.91 1.93
C ARG A 329 -13.03 28.74 1.51
N CYS A 330 -14.35 28.90 1.57
CA CYS A 330 -15.25 28.01 0.84
C CYS A 330 -15.18 28.35 -0.66
N THR A 331 -13.97 28.33 -1.22
CA THR A 331 -13.76 28.30 -2.65
C THR A 331 -13.86 26.86 -3.09
N GLU A 332 -14.42 26.66 -4.28
CA GLU A 332 -14.82 25.42 -4.98
C GLU A 332 -13.86 24.20 -4.88
N GLN A 333 -12.64 24.41 -4.40
CA GLN A 333 -11.58 23.42 -4.25
C GLN A 333 -11.85 22.36 -3.17
N VAL A 334 -12.66 22.63 -2.15
CA VAL A 334 -13.05 21.60 -1.15
C VAL A 334 -14.09 20.63 -1.71
N LEU A 335 -14.91 21.06 -2.68
CA LEU A 335 -15.97 20.22 -3.26
C LEU A 335 -15.51 19.39 -4.47
N HIS A 336 -14.47 19.81 -5.20
CA HIS A 336 -14.06 19.09 -6.41
C HIS A 336 -13.25 17.81 -6.15
N THR A 337 -12.54 17.70 -5.03
CA THR A 337 -11.79 16.46 -4.71
C THR A 337 -12.64 15.43 -3.95
N GLU A 338 -13.81 15.80 -3.42
CA GLU A 338 -14.67 14.90 -2.64
C GLU A 338 -15.95 14.43 -3.35
N ARG A 339 -16.18 14.82 -4.63
CA ARG A 339 -17.27 14.28 -5.45
C ARG A 339 -17.20 12.75 -5.65
N TYR A 340 -16.08 12.10 -5.33
CA TYR A 340 -15.94 10.65 -5.41
C TYR A 340 -16.45 9.87 -4.19
N LEU A 341 -16.75 10.51 -3.06
CA LEU A 341 -17.14 9.80 -1.83
C LEU A 341 -18.65 9.76 -1.55
N PHE A 342 -19.46 10.58 -2.24
CA PHE A 342 -20.92 10.61 -2.07
C PHE A 342 -21.72 10.39 -3.36
N SER A 343 -21.07 9.92 -4.43
CA SER A 343 -21.72 9.60 -5.72
C SER A 343 -21.67 8.11 -6.07
N ARG A 344 -22.12 7.25 -5.15
CA ARG A 344 -22.69 5.94 -5.52
C ARG A 344 -23.94 5.68 -4.67
N PRO A 345 -25.13 5.48 -5.27
CA PRO A 345 -26.28 4.94 -4.56
C PRO A 345 -26.04 3.49 -4.12
#